data_AF-A0A2E1MME7-F1
#
_entry.id   AF-A0A2E1MME7-F1
#
_cell.length_a   1.000
_cell.length_b   1.000
_cell.length_c   1.000
_cell.angle_alpha   90.00
_cell.angle_beta   90.00
_cell.angle_gamma   90.00
#
_symmetry.space_group_name_H-M   'P 1'
#
loop_
_entity.id
_entity.type
_entity.pdbx_description
1 polymer ?
#
loop_
_entity_poly.entity_id
_entity_poly.type
_entity_poly.pdbx_seq_one_letter_code
_entity_poly.pdbx_strand_id
1 'polypeptide(L)' 'MDGAEVDSHGDHRIAMSFLVAGMRSKNGIFVKNCKNIETSFPNFKDIMNSIGMKINEKD' A
#
# COMPACT_ATOMS: atom_id res chain seq x y z
N MET A 1 -11.25 9.86 -6.47
CA MET A 1 -10.92 8.68 -7.28
C MET A 1 -11.75 7.52 -6.75
N ASP A 2 -12.32 6.72 -7.65
CA ASP A 2 -12.87 5.42 -7.28
C ASP A 2 -11.74 4.43 -6.96
N GLY A 3 -12.11 3.21 -6.59
CA GLY A 3 -11.14 2.16 -6.29
C GLY A 3 -10.27 1.81 -7.48
N ALA A 4 -9.06 1.33 -7.20
CA ALA A 4 -8.12 0.91 -8.23
C ALA A 4 -7.38 -0.36 -7.82
N GLU A 5 -6.95 -1.13 -8.82
CA GLU A 5 -6.06 -2.26 -8.69
C GLU A 5 -4.79 -1.96 -9.46
N VAL A 6 -3.64 -2.02 -8.79
CA VAL A 6 -2.35 -1.62 -9.35
C VAL A 6 -1.30 -2.70 -9.09
N ASP A 7 -0.46 -2.98 -10.09
CA ASP A 7 0.73 -3.81 -9.92
C ASP A 7 1.95 -2.93 -9.68
N SER A 8 2.71 -3.21 -8.61
CA SER A 8 3.96 -2.49 -8.32
C SER A 8 5.13 -2.93 -9.20
N HIS A 9 4.99 -4.05 -9.92
CA HIS A 9 6.05 -4.74 -10.66
C HIS A 9 7.31 -5.00 -9.83
N GLY A 10 7.15 -5.13 -8.50
CA GLY A 10 8.29 -5.33 -7.59
C GLY A 10 9.13 -4.08 -7.36
N ASP A 11 8.57 -2.87 -7.49
CA ASP A 11 9.14 -1.61 -6.96
C ASP A 11 8.39 -1.16 -5.68
N HIS A 12 9.12 -1.09 -4.57
CA HIS A 12 8.55 -0.79 -3.24
C HIS A 12 8.05 0.65 -3.14
N ARG A 13 8.65 1.58 -3.89
CA ARG A 13 8.23 2.98 -3.92
C ARG A 13 6.93 3.13 -4.69
N ILE A 14 6.77 2.41 -5.80
CA ILE A 14 5.49 2.36 -6.52
C ILE A 14 4.42 1.80 -5.57
N ALA A 15 4.72 0.69 -4.90
CA ALA A 15 3.78 0.07 -3.98
C ALA A 15 3.35 1.02 -2.84
N MET A 16 4.30 1.61 -2.13
CA MET A 16 4.04 2.56 -1.04
C MET A 16 3.30 3.81 -1.51
N SER A 17 3.65 4.35 -2.69
CA SER A 17 2.99 5.55 -3.24
C SER A 17 1.50 5.31 -3.48
N PHE A 18 1.13 4.16 -4.05
CA PHE A 18 -0.28 3.82 -4.27
C PHE A 18 -1.02 3.47 -2.98
N LEU A 19 -0.36 2.89 -1.98
CA LEU A 19 -0.96 2.70 -0.65
C LEU A 19 -1.29 4.04 0.00
N VAL A 20 -0.40 5.04 -0.07
CA VAL A 20 -0.65 6.41 0.40
C VAL A 20 -1.78 7.08 -0.39
N ALA A 21 -1.80 6.94 -1.72
CA ALA A 21 -2.88 7.46 -2.56
C ALA A 21 -4.26 6.86 -2.18
N GLY A 22 -4.29 5.63 -1.69
CA GLY A 22 -5.48 4.93 -1.21
C GLY A 22 -6.26 5.67 -0.12
N MET A 23 -5.59 6.51 0.69
CA MET A 23 -6.26 7.34 1.70
C MET A 23 -7.28 8.33 1.12
N ARG A 24 -7.15 8.69 -0.15
CA ARG A 24 -8.06 9.62 -0.85
C ARG A 24 -9.05 8.90 -1.79
N SER A 25 -8.97 7.58 -1.87
CA SER A 25 -9.92 6.74 -2.63
C SER A 25 -11.17 6.45 -1.80
N LYS A 26 -12.35 6.52 -2.44
CA LYS A 26 -13.61 6.13 -1.77
C LYS A 26 -13.70 4.62 -1.51
N ASN A 27 -13.12 3.81 -2.39
CA ASN A 27 -13.19 2.34 -2.34
C ASN A 27 -11.82 1.69 -2.06
N GLY A 28 -10.84 2.47 -1.58
CA GLY A 28 -9.47 2.00 -1.36
C GLY A 28 -8.68 1.76 -2.65
N ILE A 29 -7.44 1.28 -2.53
CA ILE A 29 -6.60 0.83 -3.65
C ILE A 29 -6.01 -0.52 -3.26
N PHE A 30 -6.07 -1.49 -4.17
CA PHE A 30 -5.41 -2.78 -4.01
C PHE A 30 -4.10 -2.77 -4.80
N VAL A 31 -2.98 -3.06 -4.12
CA VAL A 31 -1.64 -3.04 -4.72
C VAL A 31 -1.08 -4.47 -4.68
N LYS A 32 -0.67 -4.99 -5.83
CA LYS A 32 -0.02 -6.30 -5.98
C LYS A 32 1.49 -6.20 -5.83
N ASN A 33 2.13 -7.34 -5.58
CA ASN A 33 3.58 -7.51 -5.56
C ASN A 33 4.30 -6.61 -4.53
N CYS A 34 3.74 -6.50 -3.32
CA CYS A 34 4.25 -5.65 -2.22
C CYS A 34 5.36 -6.26 -1.35
N LYS A 35 5.84 -7.49 -1.65
CA LYS A 35 6.79 -8.22 -0.78
C LYS A 35 8.09 -7.47 -0.48
N ASN A 36 8.52 -6.63 -1.40
CA ASN A 36 9.75 -5.84 -1.31
C ASN A 36 9.62 -4.55 -0.46
N ILE A 37 8.41 -4.21 0.00
CA ILE A 37 8.21 -3.13 0.97
C ILE A 37 8.95 -3.50 2.26
N GLU A 38 8.77 -4.73 2.75
CA GLU A 38 9.33 -5.16 4.03
C GLU A 38 10.86 -5.17 4.03
N THR A 39 11.50 -5.47 2.91
CA THR A 39 12.97 -5.41 2.79
C THR A 39 13.51 -3.99 2.77
N SER A 40 12.72 -3.01 2.32
CA SER A 40 13.16 -1.62 2.13
C SER A 40 12.75 -0.71 3.29
N PHE A 41 11.56 -0.92 3.85
CA PHE A 41 11.02 -0.20 4.99
C PHE A 41 10.24 -1.17 5.90
N PRO A 42 10.96 -1.89 6.78
CA PRO A 42 10.35 -2.85 7.70
C PRO A 42 9.25 -2.21 8.55
N ASN A 43 8.18 -2.96 8.83
CA ASN A 43 7.01 -2.49 9.59
C ASN A 43 6.24 -1.32 8.95
N PHE A 44 6.38 -1.07 7.64
CA PHE A 44 5.64 0.00 6.93
C PHE A 44 4.15 -0.01 7.29
N LYS A 45 3.51 -1.17 7.15
CA LYS A 45 2.08 -1.36 7.42
C LYS A 45 1.70 -0.90 8.82
N ASP A 46 2.46 -1.31 9.83
CA ASP A 46 2.16 -1.05 11.23
C ASP A 46 2.36 0.43 11.57
N ILE A 47 3.45 1.03 11.10
CA ILE A 47 3.72 2.46 11.26
C ILE A 47 2.60 3.29 10.62
N MET A 48 2.27 3.00 9.36
CA MET A 48 1.24 3.75 8.64
C MET A 48 -0.15 3.59 9.29
N ASN A 49 -0.48 2.38 9.78
CA ASN A 49 -1.72 2.15 10.52
C ASN A 49 -1.73 2.89 11.86
N SER A 50 -0.59 3.03 12.55
CA SER A 50 -0.49 3.79 13.81
C SER A 50 -0.78 5.29 13.64
N ILE A 51 -0.58 5.84 12.44
CA ILE A 51 -0.86 7.24 12.11
C ILE A 51 -2.19 7.45 11.36
N GLY A 52 -3.04 6.42 11.31
CA GLY A 52 -4.43 6.54 10.84
C GLY A 52 -4.70 6.01 9.43
N MET A 53 -3.74 5.36 8.77
CA MET A 53 -4.05 4.54 7.58
C MET A 53 -4.78 3.25 7.95
N LYS A 54 -5.36 2.60 6.93
CA LYS A 54 -6.03 1.29 7.05
C LYS A 54 -5.51 0.35 5.97
N ILE A 55 -4.25 -0.08 6.12
CA ILE A 55 -3.59 -1.02 5.24
C ILE A 55 -3.81 -2.43 5.77
N ASN A 56 -4.37 -3.30 4.93
CA ASN A 56 -4.55 -4.72 5.19
C ASN A 56 -3.84 -5.54 4.11
N GLU A 57 -3.26 -6.67 4.49
CA GLU A 57 -2.77 -7.66 3.54
C GLU A 57 -3.85 -8.69 3.25
N LYS A 58 -3.86 -9.20 2.02
CA LYS A 58 -4.76 -10.26 1.58
C LYS A 58 -3.88 -11.37 1.03
N ASP A 59 -4.07 -12.58 1.56
CA ASP A 59 -3.36 -13.80 1.13
C ASP A 59 -3.68 -14.16 -0.33
#